data_AF-A0A026VZ20-F1
#
_entry.id   AF-A0A026VZ20-F1
#
_cell.length_a   1.000
_cell.length_b   1.000
_cell.length_c   1.000
_cell.angle_alpha   90.00
_cell.angle_beta   90.00
_cell.angle_gamma   90.00
#
_symmetry.space_group_name_H-M   'P 1'
#
loop_
_entity.id
_entity.type
_entity.pdbx_description
1 polymer ?
#
loop_
_entity_poly.entity_id
_entity_poly.type
_entity_poly.pdbx_seq_one_letter_code
_entity_poly.pdbx_strand_id
1 'polypeptide(L)'
;MDDIALRASDHVLEVIFSYLDLHTLRNCSLVCKRWYQFLNDENNEVWRTHCIRKLAQEALSSDLLSSVPTYKSKLRAFYHAWNPNDCSRNIYIKPNGFTLHRNPVAQSTDACRGKIGFRHGRHAWEVIWEGPLGTVAVIGIATKEAPLLCHGYVALLGSDEHSWGWNLVDNHLLHNGDPQGNYPLLNNAPKYQVGERIRVILDCDDNTLSFEKNYEFLGVAFRGLPDKRLYPSVSAVYGNTEVSMVYLGPPLDG
;
A
#
# COMPACT_ATOMS: atom_id res chain seq x y z
N MET A 1 21.78 -10.41 35.22
CA MET A 1 21.64 -10.25 33.75
C MET A 1 21.22 -8.83 33.37
N ASP A 2 20.68 -8.03 34.30
CA ASP A 2 20.10 -6.70 34.04
C ASP A 2 21.10 -5.57 33.68
N ASP A 3 22.40 -5.77 33.86
CA ASP A 3 23.38 -4.68 33.78
C ASP A 3 24.04 -4.54 32.39
N ILE A 4 24.10 -5.62 31.60
CA ILE A 4 24.75 -5.62 30.27
C ILE A 4 23.89 -4.85 29.26
N ALA A 5 22.57 -5.08 29.28
CA ALA A 5 21.64 -4.41 28.37
C ALA A 5 21.63 -2.88 28.56
N LEU A 6 21.90 -2.40 29.78
CA LEU A 6 21.98 -0.98 30.09
C LEU A 6 23.35 -0.36 29.79
N ARG A 7 24.42 -1.16 29.70
CA ARG A 7 25.81 -0.68 29.58
C ARG A 7 26.47 -0.86 28.20
N ALA A 8 25.95 -1.74 27.34
CA ALA A 8 26.50 -1.93 25.99
C ALA A 8 26.57 -0.59 25.22
N SER A 9 27.66 -0.26 24.55
CA SER A 9 27.72 0.98 23.75
C SER A 9 26.80 0.90 22.53
N ASP A 10 26.41 2.04 21.97
CA ASP A 10 25.52 2.07 20.80
C ASP A 10 26.15 1.33 19.62
N HIS A 11 27.47 1.41 19.45
CA HIS A 11 28.20 0.63 18.45
C HIS A 11 28.03 -0.90 18.62
N VAL A 12 28.04 -1.40 19.86
CA VAL A 12 27.80 -2.83 20.12
C VAL A 12 26.35 -3.20 19.81
N LEU A 13 25.39 -2.33 20.16
CA LEU A 13 23.98 -2.53 19.83
C LEU A 13 23.75 -2.54 18.31
N GLU A 14 24.36 -1.61 17.58
CA GLU A 14 24.32 -1.54 16.11
C GLU A 14 24.80 -2.84 15.48
N VAL A 15 25.97 -3.33 15.89
CA VAL A 15 26.54 -4.58 15.36
C VAL A 15 25.59 -5.73 15.63
N ILE A 16 25.17 -5.93 16.88
CA ILE A 16 24.30 -7.06 17.25
C ILE A 16 22.97 -7.00 16.49
N PHE A 17 22.28 -5.85 16.57
CA PHE A 17 20.94 -5.69 16.02
C PHE A 17 20.92 -5.74 14.50
N SER A 18 21.98 -5.33 13.80
CA SER A 18 22.06 -5.41 12.32
C SER A 18 22.10 -6.84 11.76
N TYR A 19 22.28 -7.85 12.61
CA TYR A 19 22.20 -9.28 12.24
C TYR A 19 20.90 -9.96 12.66
N LEU A 20 20.03 -9.28 13.43
CA LEU A 20 18.76 -9.84 13.88
C LEU A 20 17.68 -9.64 12.81
N ASP A 21 16.74 -10.58 12.71
CA ASP A 21 15.55 -10.37 11.89
C ASP A 21 14.59 -9.35 12.52
N LEU A 22 13.63 -8.86 11.73
CA LEU A 22 12.70 -7.80 12.15
C LEU A 22 11.79 -8.22 13.31
N HIS A 23 11.43 -9.49 13.40
CA HIS A 23 10.63 -10.01 14.50
C HIS A 23 11.45 -9.99 15.80
N THR A 24 12.70 -10.43 15.74
CA THR A 24 13.63 -10.38 16.87
C THR A 24 13.92 -8.94 17.29
N LEU A 25 14.13 -8.01 16.34
CA LEU A 25 14.30 -6.59 16.65
C LEU A 25 13.08 -5.99 17.37
N ARG A 26 11.87 -6.36 16.95
CA ARG A 26 10.65 -5.94 17.66
C ARG A 26 10.69 -6.42 19.12
N ASN A 27 11.07 -7.67 19.37
CA ASN A 27 11.16 -8.19 20.74
C ASN A 27 12.26 -7.49 21.54
N CYS A 28 13.42 -7.20 20.94
CA CYS A 28 14.49 -6.42 21.57
C CYS A 28 14.00 -5.03 22.01
N SER A 29 13.14 -4.38 21.24
CA SER A 29 12.58 -3.07 21.62
C SER A 29 11.72 -3.10 22.89
N LEU A 30 11.27 -4.28 23.33
CA LEU A 30 10.46 -4.45 24.53
C LEU A 30 11.29 -4.79 25.79
N VAL A 31 12.60 -5.04 25.64
CA VAL A 31 13.46 -5.52 26.73
C VAL A 31 13.75 -4.42 27.75
N CYS A 32 14.14 -3.23 27.31
CA CYS A 32 14.42 -2.10 28.20
C CYS A 32 14.26 -0.76 27.50
N LYS A 33 14.13 0.32 28.29
CA LYS A 33 13.96 1.69 27.77
C LYS A 33 15.07 2.12 26.82
N ARG A 34 16.32 1.70 27.07
CA ARG A 34 17.46 2.05 26.23
C ARG A 34 17.36 1.42 24.84
N TRP A 35 17.07 0.12 24.76
CA TRP A 35 16.93 -0.59 23.49
C TRP A 35 15.69 -0.11 22.73
N TYR A 36 14.61 0.18 23.45
CA TYR A 36 13.44 0.86 22.89
C TYR A 36 13.83 2.18 22.22
N GLN A 37 14.49 3.09 22.94
CA GLN A 37 14.92 4.38 22.40
C GLN A 37 15.82 4.22 21.18
N PHE A 38 16.82 3.33 21.27
CA PHE A 38 17.74 3.04 20.18
C PHE A 38 17.02 2.52 18.93
N LEU A 39 16.13 1.54 19.06
CA LEU A 39 15.38 0.95 17.94
C LEU A 39 14.19 1.80 17.47
N ASN A 40 13.79 2.81 18.25
CA ASN A 40 12.75 3.75 17.88
C ASN A 40 13.29 4.95 17.10
N ASP A 41 14.59 5.23 17.14
CA ASP A 41 15.24 6.05 16.11
C ASP A 41 15.15 5.32 14.76
N GLU A 42 14.24 5.77 13.91
CA GLU A 42 13.92 5.14 12.63
C GLU A 42 15.04 5.27 11.57
N ASN A 43 16.07 6.08 11.85
CA ASN A 43 17.17 6.38 10.93
C ASN A 43 18.54 5.86 11.40
N ASN A 44 18.59 5.09 12.49
CA ASN A 44 19.83 4.49 12.95
C ASN A 44 20.44 3.50 11.92
N GLU A 45 21.69 3.10 12.15
CA GLU A 45 22.43 2.21 11.24
C GLU A 45 21.82 0.81 11.10
N VAL A 46 21.07 0.33 12.11
CA VAL A 46 20.34 -0.95 12.03
C VAL A 46 19.27 -0.87 10.94
N TRP A 47 18.40 0.14 11.00
CA TRP A 47 17.35 0.32 10.00
C TRP A 47 17.92 0.62 8.62
N ARG A 48 18.98 1.44 8.54
CA ARG A 48 19.71 1.70 7.30
C ARG A 48 20.20 0.41 6.66
N THR A 49 20.87 -0.45 7.44
CA THR A 49 21.39 -1.74 6.98
C THR A 49 20.28 -2.65 6.47
N HIS A 50 19.17 -2.79 7.23
CA HIS A 50 18.03 -3.60 6.80
C HIS A 50 17.37 -3.05 5.53
N CYS A 51 17.23 -1.73 5.44
CA CYS A 51 16.63 -1.05 4.29
C CYS A 51 17.46 -1.28 3.03
N ILE A 52 18.77 -1.01 3.07
CA ILE A 52 19.67 -1.16 1.90
C ILE A 52 19.80 -2.62 1.46
N ARG A 53 19.80 -3.58 2.40
CA ARG A 53 19.85 -5.02 2.06
C ARG A 53 18.57 -5.53 1.41
N LYS A 54 17.43 -4.90 1.66
CA LYS A 54 16.12 -5.38 1.19
C LYS A 54 15.56 -4.63 -0.01
N LEU A 55 15.75 -3.32 -0.07
CA LEU A 55 15.17 -2.48 -1.12
C LEU A 55 16.16 -2.35 -2.28
N ALA A 56 15.62 -2.29 -3.50
CA ALA A 56 16.41 -1.98 -4.68
C ALA A 56 16.99 -0.56 -4.59
N GLN A 57 18.20 -0.37 -5.11
CA GLN A 57 18.87 0.94 -5.13
C GLN A 57 18.02 2.00 -5.84
N GLU A 58 17.39 1.64 -6.96
CA GLU A 58 16.49 2.53 -7.73
C GLU A 58 15.31 3.05 -6.89
N ALA A 59 14.73 2.20 -6.03
CA ALA A 59 13.63 2.61 -5.15
C ALA A 59 14.12 3.60 -4.08
N LEU A 60 15.36 3.46 -3.61
CA LEU A 60 15.96 4.34 -2.60
C LEU A 60 16.40 5.69 -3.17
N SER A 61 16.77 5.74 -4.45
CA SER A 61 17.24 6.95 -5.14
C SER A 61 16.14 7.75 -5.84
N SER A 62 14.92 7.22 -5.94
CA SER A 62 13.79 7.89 -6.59
C SER A 62 12.87 8.60 -5.61
N ASP A 63 12.02 9.50 -6.12
CA ASP A 63 11.02 10.23 -5.33
C ASP A 63 9.83 9.37 -4.92
N LEU A 64 9.77 8.09 -5.32
CA LEU A 64 8.68 7.19 -5.02
C LEU A 64 8.41 7.13 -3.50
N LEU A 65 9.47 7.00 -2.71
CA LEU A 65 9.43 6.85 -1.26
C LEU A 65 9.57 8.18 -0.49
N SER A 66 9.35 9.33 -1.14
CA SER A 66 9.44 10.66 -0.51
C SER A 66 8.48 10.84 0.67
N SER A 67 7.28 10.23 0.62
CA SER A 67 6.29 10.25 1.70
C SER A 67 6.68 9.41 2.93
N VAL A 68 7.71 8.57 2.83
CA VAL A 68 8.23 7.71 3.92
C VAL A 68 9.74 7.92 4.06
N PRO A 69 10.18 9.02 4.69
CA PRO A 69 11.57 9.46 4.57
C PRO A 69 12.57 8.59 5.35
N THR A 70 12.11 7.89 6.39
CA THR A 70 13.00 7.13 7.29
C THR A 70 13.33 5.73 6.77
N TYR A 71 14.49 5.17 7.14
CA TYR A 71 14.83 3.81 6.73
C TYR A 71 13.82 2.76 7.23
N LYS A 72 13.34 2.91 8.46
CA LYS A 72 12.31 2.02 9.02
C LYS A 72 10.98 2.13 8.28
N SER A 73 10.54 3.35 7.93
CA SER A 73 9.29 3.55 7.18
C SER A 73 9.37 3.06 5.73
N LYS A 74 10.50 3.25 5.04
CA LYS A 74 10.76 2.65 3.71
C LYS A 74 10.70 1.13 3.74
N LEU A 75 11.33 0.53 4.76
CA LEU A 75 11.29 -0.91 4.97
C LEU A 75 9.86 -1.38 5.24
N ARG A 76 9.12 -0.68 6.11
CA ARG A 76 7.69 -0.94 6.37
C ARG A 76 6.87 -0.89 5.08
N ALA A 77 7.08 0.13 4.25
CA ALA A 77 6.39 0.27 2.97
C ALA A 77 6.66 -0.94 2.06
N PHE A 78 7.91 -1.41 1.97
CA PHE A 78 8.28 -2.56 1.15
C PHE A 78 7.56 -3.86 1.56
N TYR A 79 7.41 -4.11 2.86
CA TYR A 79 6.70 -5.30 3.35
C TYR A 79 5.19 -5.25 3.11
N HIS A 80 4.63 -4.06 2.88
CA HIS A 80 3.21 -3.86 2.58
C HIS A 80 2.94 -3.70 1.08
N ALA A 81 3.98 -3.58 0.24
CA ALA A 81 3.89 -3.39 -1.21
C ALA A 81 3.11 -4.51 -1.92
N TRP A 82 2.94 -4.38 -3.24
CA TRP A 82 2.24 -5.37 -4.07
C TRP A 82 2.80 -6.78 -3.93
N ASN A 83 1.92 -7.77 -3.96
CA ASN A 83 2.29 -9.17 -3.79
C ASN A 83 2.50 -9.84 -5.15
N PRO A 84 3.74 -10.26 -5.51
CA PRO A 84 4.00 -10.95 -6.77
C PRO A 84 3.36 -12.34 -6.84
N ASN A 85 2.94 -12.90 -5.71
CA ASN A 85 2.27 -14.21 -5.64
C ASN A 85 0.75 -14.09 -5.50
N ASP A 86 0.20 -12.87 -5.53
CA ASP A 86 -1.23 -12.60 -5.42
C ASP A 86 -1.65 -11.49 -6.38
N CYS A 87 -1.34 -11.74 -7.65
CA CYS A 87 -1.68 -10.90 -8.80
C CYS A 87 -2.13 -11.76 -9.98
N SER A 88 -2.82 -11.15 -10.94
CA SER A 88 -3.08 -11.77 -12.25
C SER A 88 -1.79 -12.31 -12.86
N ARG A 89 -1.89 -13.42 -13.61
CA ARG A 89 -0.80 -13.94 -14.45
C ARG A 89 -0.28 -12.97 -15.50
N ASN A 90 -1.04 -11.92 -15.82
CA ASN A 90 -0.65 -10.89 -16.78
C ASN A 90 0.03 -9.67 -16.11
N ILE A 91 0.22 -9.73 -14.78
CA ILE A 91 0.90 -8.70 -13.99
C ILE A 91 2.19 -9.29 -13.41
N TYR A 92 3.24 -8.48 -13.37
CA TYR A 92 4.42 -8.78 -12.56
C TYR A 92 4.81 -7.55 -11.73
N ILE A 93 5.54 -7.76 -10.63
CA ILE A 93 6.08 -6.67 -9.82
C ILE A 93 7.49 -6.36 -10.32
N LYS A 94 7.76 -5.08 -10.62
CA LYS A 94 9.06 -4.62 -11.11
C LYS A 94 10.15 -4.86 -10.05
N PRO A 95 11.44 -4.90 -10.45
CA PRO A 95 12.55 -5.12 -9.53
C PRO A 95 12.62 -4.14 -8.35
N ASN A 96 12.05 -2.93 -8.49
CA ASN A 96 11.94 -1.97 -7.39
C ASN A 96 11.09 -2.47 -6.22
N GLY A 97 10.21 -3.45 -6.44
CA GLY A 97 9.36 -4.11 -5.44
C GLY A 97 8.08 -3.35 -5.05
N PHE A 98 7.85 -2.15 -5.61
CA PHE A 98 6.72 -1.27 -5.27
C PHE A 98 5.76 -1.07 -6.43
N THR A 99 6.21 -1.29 -7.66
CA THR A 99 5.46 -1.01 -8.88
C THR A 99 5.02 -2.31 -9.54
N LEU A 100 3.72 -2.48 -9.73
CA LEU A 100 3.21 -3.52 -10.63
C LEU A 100 3.28 -3.02 -12.07
N HIS A 101 3.54 -3.92 -13.00
CA HIS A 101 3.47 -3.69 -14.43
C HIS A 101 2.49 -4.69 -15.04
N ARG A 102 1.57 -4.20 -15.88
CA ARG A 102 0.61 -5.04 -16.60
C ARG A 102 1.05 -5.27 -18.04
N ASN A 103 1.21 -6.52 -18.44
CA ASN A 103 1.54 -6.90 -19.81
C ASN A 103 0.42 -6.48 -20.79
N PRO A 104 0.75 -6.18 -22.06
CA PRO A 104 -0.20 -5.70 -23.06
C PRO A 104 -1.09 -6.84 -23.60
N VAL A 105 -2.01 -7.32 -22.75
CA VAL A 105 -2.96 -8.38 -23.07
C VAL A 105 -4.32 -7.78 -23.42
N ALA A 106 -4.80 -8.05 -24.63
CA ALA A 106 -6.11 -7.60 -25.09
C ALA A 106 -7.25 -8.39 -24.41
N GLN A 107 -8.43 -7.76 -24.32
CA GLN A 107 -9.65 -8.35 -23.76
C GLN A 107 -9.43 -8.99 -22.39
N SER A 108 -8.70 -8.29 -21.51
CA SER A 108 -8.38 -8.76 -20.17
C SER A 108 -8.42 -7.59 -19.19
N THR A 109 -8.97 -7.85 -18.02
CA THR A 109 -8.84 -7.00 -16.84
C THR A 109 -8.05 -7.76 -15.80
N ASP A 110 -7.04 -7.12 -15.22
CA ASP A 110 -6.04 -7.77 -14.38
C ASP A 110 -5.87 -6.99 -13.08
N ALA A 111 -5.85 -7.69 -11.96
CA ALA A 111 -5.75 -7.09 -10.63
C ALA A 111 -4.59 -7.66 -9.81
N CYS A 112 -4.23 -6.92 -8.77
CA CYS A 112 -3.18 -7.28 -7.82
C CYS A 112 -3.59 -6.86 -6.41
N ARG A 113 -3.24 -7.69 -5.42
CA ARG A 113 -3.37 -7.38 -3.99
C ARG A 113 -2.04 -7.04 -3.34
N GLY A 114 -2.08 -6.23 -2.29
CA GLY A 114 -0.94 -6.01 -1.39
C GLY A 114 -0.51 -7.27 -0.65
N LYS A 115 0.74 -7.30 -0.15
CA LYS A 115 1.27 -8.44 0.64
C LYS A 115 0.52 -8.67 1.94
N ILE A 116 0.06 -7.58 2.58
CA ILE A 116 -0.55 -7.60 3.91
C ILE A 116 -1.97 -7.07 3.78
N GLY A 117 -2.92 -7.84 4.30
CA GLY A 117 -4.31 -7.41 4.48
C GLY A 117 -4.59 -7.08 5.94
N PHE A 118 -5.49 -6.14 6.15
CA PHE A 118 -5.79 -5.53 7.44
C PHE A 118 -7.16 -5.97 7.95
N ARG A 119 -7.29 -6.09 9.27
CA ARG A 119 -8.56 -6.43 9.94
C ARG A 119 -8.87 -5.50 11.12
N HIS A 120 -7.88 -4.77 11.63
CA HIS A 120 -8.00 -3.91 12.80
C HIS A 120 -7.13 -2.68 12.60
N GLY A 121 -7.52 -1.57 13.23
CA GLY A 121 -6.77 -0.32 13.15
C GLY A 121 -7.02 0.43 11.84
N ARG A 122 -6.31 1.55 11.74
CA ARG A 122 -6.39 2.48 10.61
C ARG A 122 -5.13 2.41 9.78
N HIS A 123 -5.30 2.39 8.47
CA HIS A 123 -4.23 2.11 7.50
C HIS A 123 -4.30 3.06 6.33
N ALA A 124 -3.16 3.65 5.97
CA ALA A 124 -3.04 4.53 4.83
C ALA A 124 -1.92 4.09 3.88
N TRP A 125 -2.19 4.16 2.58
CA TRP A 125 -1.19 3.96 1.52
C TRP A 125 -1.47 4.90 0.35
N GLU A 126 -0.42 5.23 -0.39
CA GLU A 126 -0.53 5.98 -1.64
C GLU A 126 -0.55 5.00 -2.82
N VAL A 127 -1.35 5.33 -3.83
CA VAL A 127 -1.35 4.70 -5.15
C VAL A 127 -0.96 5.76 -6.17
N ILE A 128 0.01 5.43 -7.01
CA ILE A 128 0.50 6.27 -8.10
C ILE A 128 0.34 5.48 -9.39
N TRP A 129 -0.46 5.98 -10.30
CA TRP A 129 -0.74 5.37 -11.59
C TRP A 129 -0.02 6.12 -12.71
N GLU A 130 0.87 5.41 -13.39
CA GLU A 130 1.65 5.93 -14.51
C GLU A 130 1.10 5.45 -15.85
N GLY A 131 1.18 6.34 -16.84
CA GLY A 131 0.63 6.13 -18.17
C GLY A 131 -0.91 6.22 -18.22
N PRO A 132 -1.50 5.86 -19.37
CA PRO A 132 -2.95 5.95 -19.56
C PRO A 132 -3.72 4.96 -18.68
N LEU A 133 -4.83 5.42 -18.11
CA LEU A 133 -5.76 4.57 -17.35
C LEU A 133 -6.47 3.52 -18.24
N GLY A 134 -6.64 3.83 -19.53
CA GLY A 134 -7.48 3.06 -20.44
C GLY A 134 -8.97 3.33 -20.23
N THR A 135 -9.81 2.35 -20.54
CA THR A 135 -11.27 2.48 -20.37
C THR A 135 -11.73 2.28 -18.94
N VAL A 136 -10.93 1.58 -18.12
CA VAL A 136 -11.25 1.25 -16.72
C VAL A 136 -9.96 1.17 -15.90
N ALA A 137 -9.92 1.90 -14.78
CA ALA A 137 -8.81 1.84 -13.84
C ALA A 137 -9.35 2.04 -12.42
N VAL A 138 -9.30 0.98 -11.63
CA VAL A 138 -9.96 0.95 -10.31
C VAL A 138 -8.93 0.76 -9.22
N ILE A 139 -9.01 1.59 -8.18
CA ILE A 139 -8.24 1.44 -6.94
C ILE A 139 -9.19 1.16 -5.78
N GLY A 140 -8.75 0.42 -4.78
CA GLY A 140 -9.57 0.17 -3.60
C GLY A 140 -9.04 -0.99 -2.76
N ILE A 141 -9.97 -1.83 -2.31
CA ILE A 141 -9.67 -2.96 -1.43
C ILE A 141 -10.42 -4.21 -1.87
N ALA A 142 -9.88 -5.37 -1.50
CA ALA A 142 -10.51 -6.66 -1.75
C ALA A 142 -10.26 -7.63 -0.61
N THR A 143 -11.15 -8.60 -0.47
CA THR A 143 -10.91 -9.81 0.31
C THR A 143 -10.01 -10.78 -0.47
N LYS A 144 -9.66 -11.93 0.14
CA LYS A 144 -8.80 -12.93 -0.51
C LYS A 144 -9.55 -13.68 -1.62
N GLU A 145 -10.86 -13.72 -1.51
CA GLU A 145 -11.80 -14.42 -2.38
C GLU A 145 -12.06 -13.68 -3.70
N ALA A 146 -11.82 -12.36 -3.75
CA ALA A 146 -12.04 -11.58 -4.97
C ALA A 146 -11.18 -12.10 -6.14
N PRO A 147 -11.75 -12.20 -7.35
CA PRO A 147 -11.02 -12.62 -8.55
C PRO A 147 -9.96 -11.59 -8.93
N LEU A 148 -8.84 -12.06 -9.48
CA LEU A 148 -7.74 -11.21 -9.91
C LEU A 148 -7.61 -11.07 -11.44
N LEU A 149 -8.44 -11.79 -12.19
CA LEU A 149 -8.44 -11.75 -13.65
C LEU A 149 -9.87 -11.95 -14.15
N CYS A 150 -10.25 -11.21 -15.18
CA CYS A 150 -11.50 -11.40 -15.91
C CYS A 150 -11.32 -11.12 -17.40
N HIS A 151 -12.10 -11.79 -18.24
CA HIS A 151 -12.14 -11.52 -19.67
C HIS A 151 -12.89 -10.21 -19.96
N GLY A 152 -12.41 -9.45 -20.95
CA GLY A 152 -12.95 -8.14 -21.34
C GLY A 152 -12.36 -6.97 -20.54
N TYR A 153 -12.78 -5.77 -20.92
CA TYR A 153 -12.39 -4.51 -20.25
C TYR A 153 -13.52 -4.09 -19.31
N VAL A 154 -13.46 -4.54 -18.07
CA VAL A 154 -14.53 -4.38 -17.08
C VAL A 154 -13.97 -3.83 -15.79
N ALA A 155 -14.83 -3.26 -14.94
CA ALA A 155 -14.43 -2.84 -13.61
C ALA A 155 -14.44 -4.04 -12.66
N LEU A 156 -13.33 -4.79 -12.67
CA LEU A 156 -13.20 -6.03 -11.90
C LEU A 156 -13.29 -5.77 -10.39
N LEU A 157 -12.56 -4.77 -9.89
CA LEU A 157 -12.66 -4.40 -8.49
C LEU A 157 -14.01 -3.68 -8.25
N GLY A 158 -14.84 -4.24 -7.38
CA GLY A 158 -16.22 -3.81 -7.15
C GLY A 158 -17.26 -4.60 -7.94
N SER A 159 -16.87 -5.56 -8.79
CA SER A 159 -17.80 -6.38 -9.59
C SER A 159 -18.55 -7.43 -8.78
N ASP A 160 -18.14 -7.67 -7.54
CA ASP A 160 -18.73 -8.65 -6.62
C ASP A 160 -18.76 -8.13 -5.18
N GLU A 161 -19.29 -8.94 -4.27
CA GLU A 161 -19.34 -8.64 -2.83
C GLU A 161 -17.96 -8.70 -2.13
N HIS A 162 -16.92 -9.15 -2.84
CA HIS A 162 -15.59 -9.40 -2.29
C HIS A 162 -14.63 -8.22 -2.48
N SER A 163 -15.07 -7.15 -3.14
CA SER A 163 -14.23 -6.00 -3.47
C SER A 163 -14.99 -4.67 -3.49
N TRP A 164 -14.27 -3.58 -3.20
CA TRP A 164 -14.77 -2.19 -3.19
C TRP A 164 -13.78 -1.33 -3.95
N GLY A 165 -14.26 -0.56 -4.92
CA GLY A 165 -13.38 0.14 -5.86
C GLY A 165 -13.87 1.53 -6.26
N TRP A 166 -12.93 2.45 -6.47
CA TRP A 166 -13.16 3.73 -7.11
C TRP A 166 -12.56 3.71 -8.52
N ASN A 167 -13.41 3.84 -9.54
CA ASN A 167 -12.98 3.93 -10.93
C ASN A 167 -12.52 5.36 -11.24
N LEU A 168 -11.23 5.51 -11.53
CA LEU A 168 -10.57 6.80 -11.75
C LEU A 168 -10.89 7.43 -13.12
N VAL A 169 -11.48 6.66 -14.04
CA VAL A 169 -11.79 7.12 -15.41
C VAL A 169 -13.06 7.99 -15.45
N ASP A 170 -14.09 7.54 -14.74
CA ASP A 170 -15.42 8.13 -14.72
C ASP A 170 -15.87 8.61 -13.34
N ASN A 171 -15.01 8.50 -12.32
CA ASN A 171 -15.27 8.94 -10.95
C ASN A 171 -16.49 8.25 -10.32
N HIS A 172 -16.63 6.93 -10.51
CA HIS A 172 -17.69 6.14 -9.87
C HIS A 172 -17.14 5.18 -8.81
N LEU A 173 -17.90 5.03 -7.73
CA LEU A 173 -17.70 3.97 -6.75
C LEU A 173 -18.41 2.69 -7.21
N LEU A 174 -17.80 1.55 -6.92
CA LEU A 174 -18.21 0.23 -7.40
C LEU A 174 -18.17 -0.79 -6.26
N HIS A 175 -19.26 -1.51 -6.08
CA HIS A 175 -19.35 -2.65 -5.17
C HIS A 175 -20.53 -3.54 -5.56
N ASN A 176 -20.39 -4.85 -5.41
CA ASN A 176 -21.44 -5.84 -5.67
C ASN A 176 -22.01 -5.79 -7.11
N GLY A 177 -21.19 -5.40 -8.08
CA GLY A 177 -21.58 -5.28 -9.49
C GLY A 177 -22.30 -3.98 -9.84
N ASP A 178 -22.63 -3.15 -8.85
CA ASP A 178 -23.43 -1.94 -9.04
C ASP A 178 -22.62 -0.65 -8.81
N PRO A 179 -22.83 0.40 -9.62
CA PRO A 179 -22.34 1.74 -9.33
C PRO A 179 -22.98 2.29 -8.04
N GLN A 180 -22.15 2.67 -7.08
CA GLN A 180 -22.58 3.25 -5.79
C GLN A 180 -22.75 4.78 -5.85
N GLY A 181 -22.47 5.39 -7.00
CA GLY A 181 -22.61 6.82 -7.26
C GLY A 181 -21.29 7.51 -7.61
N ASN A 182 -21.39 8.82 -7.89
CA ASN A 182 -20.24 9.66 -8.21
C ASN A 182 -19.37 9.90 -6.96
N TYR A 183 -18.05 9.93 -7.16
CA TYR A 183 -17.08 10.25 -6.13
C TYR A 183 -15.84 10.93 -6.70
N PRO A 184 -15.33 12.00 -6.07
CA PRO A 184 -15.86 12.65 -4.87
C PRO A 184 -17.21 13.35 -5.09
N LEU A 185 -17.94 13.61 -4.01
CA LEU A 185 -19.21 14.36 -4.01
C LEU A 185 -18.96 15.88 -4.17
N LEU A 186 -18.22 16.24 -5.21
CA LEU A 186 -17.85 17.62 -5.55
C LEU A 186 -18.47 17.99 -6.91
N ASN A 187 -18.90 19.24 -7.04
CA ASN A 187 -19.27 19.77 -8.35
C ASN A 187 -18.02 19.82 -9.24
N ASN A 188 -18.07 19.17 -10.40
CA ASN A 188 -16.94 19.02 -11.33
C ASN A 188 -15.69 18.40 -10.70
N ALA A 189 -15.87 17.27 -10.00
CA ALA A 189 -14.79 16.48 -9.43
C ALA A 189 -13.61 16.30 -10.41
N PRO A 190 -12.37 16.70 -10.04
CA PRO A 190 -11.23 16.59 -10.94
C PRO A 190 -10.94 15.12 -11.23
N LYS A 191 -10.75 14.81 -12.52
CA LYS A 191 -10.31 13.47 -12.93
C LYS A 191 -8.88 13.20 -12.48
N TYR A 192 -8.54 11.92 -12.42
CA TYR A 192 -7.18 11.51 -12.12
C TYR A 192 -6.18 12.06 -13.14
N GLN A 193 -5.06 12.58 -12.65
CA GLN A 193 -3.93 13.03 -13.48
C GLN A 193 -2.77 12.06 -13.36
N VAL A 194 -2.15 11.69 -14.49
CA VAL A 194 -1.04 10.73 -14.52
C VAL A 194 0.08 11.17 -13.56
N GLY A 195 0.56 10.22 -12.75
CA GLY A 195 1.62 10.44 -11.76
C GLY A 195 1.19 11.12 -10.46
N GLU A 196 -0.09 11.48 -10.28
CA GLU A 196 -0.54 12.02 -9.00
C GLU A 196 -0.66 10.94 -7.91
N ARG A 197 -0.57 11.37 -6.65
CA ARG A 197 -0.68 10.49 -5.49
C ARG A 197 -2.11 10.52 -4.96
N ILE A 198 -2.79 9.39 -5.03
CA ILE A 198 -4.04 9.18 -4.31
C ILE A 198 -3.72 8.41 -3.04
N ARG A 199 -4.01 9.00 -1.88
CA ARG A 199 -3.93 8.28 -0.62
C ARG A 199 -5.25 7.58 -0.36
N VAL A 200 -5.19 6.30 -0.04
CA VAL A 200 -6.30 5.46 0.35
C VAL A 200 -6.24 5.28 1.87
N ILE A 201 -7.36 5.44 2.54
CA ILE A 201 -7.48 5.32 4.00
C ILE A 201 -8.54 4.24 4.29
N LEU A 202 -8.07 3.13 4.85
CA LEU A 202 -8.92 2.06 5.37
C LEU A 202 -9.01 2.18 6.89
N ASP A 203 -10.23 2.37 7.37
CA ASP A 203 -10.54 2.34 8.79
C ASP A 203 -11.25 1.02 9.11
N CYS A 204 -10.51 0.05 9.67
CA CYS A 204 -11.09 -1.23 10.07
C CYS A 204 -11.91 -1.12 11.37
N ASP A 205 -11.73 -0.04 12.14
CA ASP A 205 -12.42 0.12 13.42
C ASP A 205 -13.80 0.75 13.19
N ASP A 206 -13.89 1.75 12.30
CA ASP A 206 -15.15 2.38 11.87
C ASP A 206 -15.77 1.73 10.62
N ASN A 207 -15.10 0.73 10.04
CA ASN A 207 -15.54 0.00 8.84
C ASN A 207 -15.77 0.93 7.63
N THR A 208 -14.81 1.81 7.35
CA THR A 208 -14.88 2.76 6.23
C THR A 208 -13.68 2.71 5.29
N LEU A 209 -13.91 3.07 4.02
CA LEU A 209 -12.87 3.36 3.04
C LEU A 209 -13.03 4.79 2.55
N SER A 210 -11.95 5.55 2.56
CA SER A 210 -11.91 6.93 2.12
C SER A 210 -10.68 7.20 1.25
N PHE A 211 -10.68 8.33 0.55
CA PHE A 211 -9.56 8.74 -0.29
C PHE A 211 -9.17 10.20 -0.03
N GLU A 212 -7.89 10.49 -0.20
CA GLU A 212 -7.34 11.84 -0.19
C GLU A 212 -6.56 12.09 -1.49
N LYS A 213 -6.65 13.33 -1.99
CA LYS A 213 -5.89 13.80 -3.15
C LYS A 213 -5.30 15.16 -2.81
N ASN A 214 -4.01 15.35 -3.03
CA ASN A 214 -3.30 16.60 -2.71
C ASN A 214 -3.53 17.09 -1.27
N TYR A 215 -3.55 16.17 -0.30
CA TYR A 215 -3.85 16.44 1.12
C TYR A 215 -5.28 16.92 1.41
N GLU A 216 -6.20 16.83 0.44
CA GLU A 216 -7.62 17.10 0.64
C GLU A 216 -8.41 15.80 0.82
N PHE A 217 -9.23 15.76 1.87
CA PHE A 217 -10.14 14.66 2.13
C PHE A 217 -11.33 14.69 1.18
N LEU A 218 -11.54 13.60 0.45
CA LEU A 218 -12.55 13.50 -0.60
C LEU A 218 -13.91 12.95 -0.12
N GLY A 219 -14.02 12.66 1.19
CA GLY A 219 -15.20 12.06 1.79
C GLY A 219 -15.04 10.56 2.04
N VAL A 220 -16.00 9.98 2.76
CA VAL A 220 -16.08 8.54 2.94
C VAL A 220 -16.71 7.92 1.70
N ALA A 221 -15.98 7.04 1.01
CA ALA A 221 -16.44 6.36 -0.19
C ALA A 221 -17.32 5.15 0.15
N PHE A 222 -16.88 4.32 1.09
CA PHE A 222 -17.63 3.13 1.49
C PHE A 222 -17.78 3.06 3.01
N ARG A 223 -18.93 2.58 3.46
CA ARG A 223 -19.28 2.35 4.87
C ARG A 223 -19.78 0.93 5.05
N GLY A 224 -19.72 0.43 6.29
CA GLY A 224 -20.20 -0.91 6.60
C GLY A 224 -19.34 -1.99 5.95
N LEU A 225 -18.03 -1.74 5.80
CA LEU A 225 -17.09 -2.76 5.38
C LEU A 225 -17.20 -3.99 6.31
N PRO A 226 -17.04 -5.21 5.78
CA PRO A 226 -17.18 -6.41 6.60
C PRO A 226 -16.00 -6.58 7.55
N ASP A 227 -16.22 -7.26 8.67
CA ASP A 227 -15.14 -7.76 9.54
C ASP A 227 -14.42 -8.95 8.86
N LYS A 228 -13.68 -8.62 7.80
CA LYS A 228 -12.81 -9.53 7.04
C LYS A 228 -11.44 -8.90 6.90
N ARG A 229 -10.47 -9.72 6.53
CA ARG A 229 -9.15 -9.22 6.16
C ARG A 229 -9.23 -8.58 4.76
N LEU A 230 -8.94 -7.29 4.69
CA LEU A 230 -9.04 -6.46 3.48
C LEU A 230 -7.65 -6.07 2.99
N TYR A 231 -7.40 -6.28 1.71
CA TYR A 231 -6.11 -6.07 1.07
C TYR A 231 -6.18 -4.84 0.15
N PRO A 232 -5.19 -3.92 0.20
CA PRO A 232 -5.00 -2.93 -0.84
C PRO A 232 -5.04 -3.59 -2.22
N SER A 233 -5.80 -3.04 -3.16
CA SER A 233 -6.05 -3.67 -4.45
C SER A 233 -6.18 -2.64 -5.59
N VAL A 234 -5.79 -3.05 -6.80
CA VAL A 234 -6.05 -2.31 -8.05
C VAL A 234 -6.50 -3.28 -9.12
N SER A 235 -7.30 -2.83 -10.08
CA SER A 235 -7.56 -3.54 -11.34
C SER A 235 -7.37 -2.63 -12.56
N ALA A 236 -6.68 -3.12 -13.58
CA ALA A 236 -6.26 -2.37 -14.75
C ALA A 236 -6.56 -3.10 -16.07
N VAL A 237 -6.83 -2.34 -17.12
CA VAL A 237 -7.06 -2.85 -18.49
C VAL A 237 -6.02 -2.38 -19.50
N TYR A 238 -5.31 -1.29 -19.22
CA TYR A 238 -4.37 -0.70 -20.17
C TYR A 238 -3.07 -1.52 -20.24
N GLY A 239 -2.54 -1.74 -21.44
CA GLY A 239 -1.28 -2.45 -21.64
C GLY A 239 -0.08 -1.58 -21.27
N ASN A 240 0.94 -2.17 -20.65
CA ASN A 240 2.15 -1.49 -20.20
C ASN A 240 1.94 -0.42 -19.11
N THR A 241 0.77 -0.40 -18.46
CA THR A 241 0.54 0.52 -17.34
C THR A 241 1.32 0.08 -16.12
N GLU A 242 1.76 1.06 -15.33
CA GLU A 242 2.51 0.85 -14.11
C GLU A 242 1.79 1.49 -12.95
N VAL A 243 1.63 0.74 -11.85
CA VAL A 243 0.93 1.24 -10.66
C VAL A 243 1.80 0.98 -9.43
N SER A 244 2.21 2.04 -8.75
CA SER A 244 3.04 1.96 -7.55
C SER A 244 2.19 2.10 -6.30
N MET A 245 2.57 1.39 -5.24
CA MET A 245 1.95 1.53 -3.91
C MET A 245 2.99 1.79 -2.83
N VAL A 246 2.75 2.80 -2.00
CA VAL A 246 3.61 3.15 -0.87
C VAL A 246 2.77 3.18 0.40
N TYR A 247 2.97 2.19 1.28
CA TYR A 247 2.27 2.16 2.56
C TYR A 247 2.88 3.16 3.54
N LEU A 248 2.02 4.02 4.11
CA LEU A 248 2.43 5.12 4.97
C LEU A 248 2.45 4.70 6.45
N GLY A 249 1.53 3.82 6.85
CA GLY A 249 1.26 3.52 8.25
C GLY A 249 -0.17 3.93 8.64
N PRO A 250 -0.45 4.11 9.93
CA PRO A 250 -1.67 4.77 10.37
C PRO A 250 -1.77 6.18 9.77
N PRO A 251 -2.96 6.62 9.33
CA PRO A 251 -3.16 8.00 8.90
C PRO A 251 -2.86 8.96 10.05
N LEU A 252 -2.28 10.11 9.73
CA LEU A 252 -2.18 11.23 10.68
C LEU A 252 -3.54 11.93 10.68
N ASP A 253 -4.26 11.85 11.79
CA ASP A 253 -5.44 12.70 11.97
C ASP A 253 -4.95 14.15 12.09
N GLY A 254 -5.58 15.04 11.31
CA GLY A 254 -5.37 16.49 11.40
C GLY A 254 -5.87 17.07 12.72
#